data_AF-A0A358CU81-F1
#
_entry.id   AF-A0A358CU81-F1
#
_cell.length_a   1.000
_cell.length_b   1.000
_cell.length_c   1.000
_cell.angle_alpha   90.00
_cell.angle_beta   90.00
_cell.angle_gamma   90.00
#
_symmetry.space_group_name_H-M   'P 1'
#
loop_
_entity.id
_entity.type
_entity.pdbx_description
1 polymer ?
#
loop_
_entity_poly.entity_id
_entity_poly.type
_entity_poly.pdbx_seq_one_letter_code
_entity_poly.pdbx_strand_id
1 'polypeptide(L)'
;MKLMSLRGPFLSSLLNRRMVTILAILALYFTGMGMVVGSDGSTGHTQVRKFINNYCSDCHGVDAQEGERDFAAFKLPLTTIDQLISADEIIDQLTLNLMPPSDATQPAKRERLDALKHLRSGIVDARQRFDSTGGRTVMRRLSNREYENTLAVLFNRRVDTLGLTS
;
A
#
# COMPACT_ATOMS: atom_id res chain seq x y z
N MET A 1 -43.12 7.14 75.68
CA MET A 1 -43.24 6.03 74.70
C MET A 1 -42.18 6.21 73.62
N LYS A 2 -41.54 5.10 73.26
CA LYS A 2 -40.42 4.93 72.33
C LYS A 2 -40.89 5.19 70.89
N LEU A 3 -40.07 5.82 70.04
CA LEU A 3 -39.88 5.41 68.64
C LEU A 3 -38.64 6.09 68.07
N MET A 4 -37.64 5.26 67.84
CA MET A 4 -36.39 5.52 67.14
C MET A 4 -36.66 5.39 65.64
N SER A 5 -36.24 6.35 64.83
CA SER A 5 -36.15 6.17 63.37
C SER A 5 -34.90 6.90 62.85
N LEU A 6 -33.87 6.10 62.55
CA LEU A 6 -32.62 6.51 61.93
C LEU A 6 -32.83 6.65 60.41
N ARG A 7 -32.66 7.86 59.87
CA ARG A 7 -32.39 8.09 58.44
C ARG A 7 -31.09 8.88 58.34
N GLY A 8 -29.98 8.16 58.16
CA GLY A 8 -28.64 8.73 58.00
C GLY A 8 -28.30 9.05 56.53
N PRO A 9 -27.43 10.05 56.27
CA PRO A 9 -27.06 10.57 54.94
C PRO A 9 -26.07 9.68 54.15
N PHE A 10 -26.03 8.37 54.42
CA PHE A 10 -24.96 7.48 53.92
C PHE A 10 -25.14 6.99 52.47
N LEU A 11 -26.29 7.22 51.83
CA LEU A 11 -26.56 6.69 50.47
C LEU A 11 -25.96 7.53 49.33
N SER A 12 -25.75 8.84 49.52
CA SER A 12 -25.29 9.74 48.44
C SER A 12 -23.78 9.68 48.19
N SER A 13 -22.98 9.36 49.21
CA SER A 13 -21.50 9.29 49.10
C SER A 13 -21.02 8.06 48.34
N LEU A 14 -21.77 6.96 48.38
CA LEU A 14 -21.48 5.71 47.67
C LEU A 14 -21.80 5.82 46.17
N LEU A 15 -22.87 6.54 45.80
CA LEU A 15 -23.21 6.82 44.40
C LEU A 15 -22.17 7.73 43.74
N ASN A 16 -21.74 8.79 44.44
CA ASN A 16 -20.70 9.70 43.94
C ASN A 16 -19.35 9.01 43.75
N ARG A 17 -18.93 8.11 44.66
CA ARG A 17 -17.69 7.34 44.49
C ARG A 17 -17.74 6.41 43.27
N ARG A 18 -18.89 5.77 43.01
CA ARG A 18 -19.06 4.89 41.84
C ARG A 18 -19.11 5.66 40.52
N MET A 19 -19.73 6.84 40.47
CA MET A 19 -19.70 7.71 39.28
C MET A 19 -18.29 8.21 38.96
N VAL A 20 -17.52 8.63 39.97
CA VAL A 20 -16.14 9.12 39.78
C VAL A 20 -15.22 8.02 39.23
N THR A 21 -15.36 6.77 39.71
CA THR A 21 -14.57 5.65 39.19
C THR A 21 -14.94 5.26 37.76
N ILE A 22 -16.22 5.35 37.37
CA ILE A 22 -16.65 5.04 36.00
C ILE A 22 -16.16 6.11 35.01
N LEU A 23 -16.20 7.38 35.40
CA LEU A 23 -15.68 8.49 34.57
C LEU A 23 -14.16 8.41 34.39
N ALA A 24 -13.41 8.03 35.43
CA ALA A 24 -11.95 7.86 35.35
C ALA A 24 -11.54 6.72 34.39
N ILE A 25 -12.27 5.59 34.43
CA ILE A 25 -12.00 4.45 33.53
C ILE A 25 -12.32 4.82 32.07
N LEU A 26 -13.43 5.53 31.82
CA LEU A 26 -13.76 6.01 30.46
C LEU A 26 -12.73 7.00 29.91
N ALA A 27 -12.16 7.87 30.75
CA ALA A 27 -11.09 8.78 30.35
C ALA A 27 -9.78 8.04 29.98
N LEU A 28 -9.47 6.93 30.67
CA LEU A 28 -8.36 6.05 30.34
C LEU A 28 -8.56 5.27 29.03
N TYR A 29 -9.80 4.92 28.68
CA TYR A 29 -10.10 4.32 27.38
C TYR A 29 -10.00 5.32 26.22
N PHE A 30 -10.33 6.59 26.45
CA PHE A 30 -10.30 7.62 25.41
C PHE A 30 -8.87 8.03 24.99
N THR A 31 -7.88 7.85 25.87
CA THR A 31 -6.46 8.17 25.61
C THR A 31 -5.75 7.12 24.75
N GLY A 32 -6.36 5.95 24.52
CA GLY A 32 -5.79 4.86 23.73
C GLY A 32 -6.12 4.87 22.23
N MET A 33 -7.04 5.72 21.77
CA MET A 33 -7.37 5.83 20.34
C MET A 33 -6.31 6.70 19.65
N GLY A 34 -5.16 6.10 19.35
CA GLY A 34 -4.11 6.73 18.54
C GLY A 34 -4.70 7.23 17.22
N MET A 35 -4.42 8.49 16.88
CA MET A 35 -4.81 9.06 15.59
C MET A 35 -4.15 8.28 14.46
N VAL A 36 -4.97 7.64 13.62
CA VAL A 36 -4.52 7.16 12.31
C VAL A 36 -4.35 8.39 11.43
N VAL A 37 -3.12 8.90 11.33
CA VAL A 37 -2.78 9.93 10.35
C VAL A 37 -2.90 9.27 8.97
N GLY A 38 -3.99 9.58 8.26
CA GLY A 38 -4.13 9.24 6.85
C GLY A 38 -2.98 9.89 6.09
N SER A 39 -2.18 9.11 5.36
CA SER A 39 -1.12 9.68 4.55
C SER A 39 -1.76 10.49 3.42
N ASP A 40 -1.54 11.80 3.42
CA ASP A 40 -1.88 12.63 2.27
C ASP A 40 -1.13 12.07 1.03
N GLY A 41 -1.88 11.65 0.02
CA GLY A 41 -1.34 11.08 -1.22
C GLY A 41 -0.31 12.00 -1.88
N SER A 42 -0.43 13.32 -1.68
CA SER A 42 0.52 14.33 -2.18
C SER A 42 1.95 14.12 -1.67
N THR A 43 2.08 13.72 -0.40
CA THR A 43 3.37 13.47 0.26
C THR A 43 4.00 12.20 -0.29
N GLY A 44 3.21 11.14 -0.47
CA GLY A 44 3.66 9.89 -1.07
C GLY A 44 4.14 10.06 -2.51
N HIS A 45 3.42 10.85 -3.31
CA HIS A 45 3.80 11.13 -4.70
C HIS A 45 5.16 11.83 -4.79
N THR A 46 5.40 12.79 -3.88
CA THR A 46 6.68 13.52 -3.83
C THR A 46 7.82 12.61 -3.39
N GLN A 47 7.59 11.71 -2.43
CA GLN A 47 8.59 10.74 -2.00
C GLN A 47 8.98 9.77 -3.12
N VAL A 48 8.00 9.23 -3.85
CA VAL A 48 8.28 8.34 -5.00
C VAL A 48 9.09 9.08 -6.06
N ARG A 49 8.74 10.32 -6.40
CA ARG A 49 9.50 11.08 -7.39
C ARG A 49 10.95 11.35 -6.95
N LYS A 50 11.16 11.69 -5.68
CA LYS A 50 12.52 11.85 -5.13
C LYS A 50 13.30 10.53 -5.18
N PHE A 51 12.66 9.42 -4.85
CA PHE A 51 13.27 8.10 -4.89
C PHE A 51 13.74 7.73 -6.31
N ILE A 52 12.87 7.87 -7.32
CA ILE A 52 13.21 7.58 -8.72
C ILE A 52 14.34 8.49 -9.22
N ASN A 53 14.31 9.78 -8.85
CA ASN A 53 15.36 10.72 -9.23
C ASN A 53 16.71 10.35 -8.63
N ASN A 54 16.74 9.90 -7.37
CA ASN A 54 17.98 9.61 -6.66
C ASN A 54 18.59 8.24 -6.99
N TYR A 55 17.77 7.27 -7.37
CA TYR A 55 18.19 5.86 -7.44
C TYR A 55 17.97 5.20 -8.80
N CYS A 56 17.18 5.80 -9.69
CA CYS A 56 16.87 5.21 -10.99
C CYS A 56 17.38 6.03 -12.16
N SER A 57 17.42 7.37 -12.04
CA SER A 57 17.67 8.26 -13.18
C SER A 57 19.09 8.20 -13.74
N ASP A 58 20.06 7.75 -12.96
CA ASP A 58 21.45 7.60 -13.42
C ASP A 58 21.58 6.55 -14.54
N CYS A 59 20.76 5.49 -14.51
CA CYS A 59 20.74 4.41 -15.52
C CYS A 59 19.47 4.43 -16.41
N HIS A 60 18.35 4.94 -15.90
CA HIS A 60 17.05 4.97 -16.59
C HIS A 60 16.60 6.41 -16.90
N GLY A 61 17.54 7.31 -17.18
CA GLY A 61 17.28 8.67 -17.63
C GLY A 61 17.45 8.84 -19.14
N VAL A 62 17.07 10.02 -19.66
CA VAL A 62 17.10 10.36 -21.09
C VAL A 62 18.48 10.17 -21.74
N ASP A 63 19.55 10.36 -20.95
CA ASP A 63 20.94 10.30 -21.40
C ASP A 63 21.62 8.96 -21.10
N ALA A 64 20.91 8.02 -20.47
CA ALA A 64 21.48 6.76 -20.04
C ALA A 64 21.34 5.67 -21.12
N GLN A 65 22.46 5.01 -21.45
CA GLN A 65 22.51 3.89 -22.40
C GLN A 65 22.14 2.55 -21.74
N GLU A 66 22.09 2.53 -20.41
CA GLU A 66 22.03 1.35 -19.54
C GLU A 66 20.60 1.14 -19.01
N GLY A 67 19.68 0.77 -19.90
CA GLY A 67 18.30 0.50 -19.52
C GLY A 67 17.35 0.97 -20.60
N GLU A 68 16.67 0.04 -21.25
CA GLU A 68 15.74 0.29 -22.36
C GLU A 68 14.45 1.05 -21.94
N ARG A 69 14.48 1.77 -20.82
CA ARG A 69 13.36 2.52 -20.23
C ARG A 69 13.81 3.84 -19.63
N ASP A 70 13.00 4.88 -19.86
CA ASP A 70 13.15 6.22 -19.30
C ASP A 70 12.11 6.46 -18.18
N PHE A 71 12.58 6.75 -16.98
CA PHE A 71 11.76 7.08 -15.81
C PHE A 71 11.80 8.57 -15.44
N ALA A 72 12.42 9.45 -16.22
CA ALA A 72 12.53 10.89 -15.94
C ALA A 72 11.15 11.56 -15.77
N ALA A 73 10.15 11.10 -16.53
CA ALA A 73 8.77 11.59 -16.46
C ALA A 73 7.87 10.78 -15.49
N PHE A 74 8.39 9.72 -14.87
CA PHE A 74 7.60 8.84 -14.00
C PHE A 74 7.14 9.60 -12.75
N LYS A 75 5.83 9.56 -12.50
CA LYS A 75 5.21 10.21 -11.35
C LYS A 75 3.90 9.56 -10.98
N LEU A 76 3.54 9.70 -9.72
CA LEU A 76 2.18 9.45 -9.24
C LEU A 76 1.34 10.73 -9.35
N PRO A 77 0.01 10.64 -9.57
CA PRO A 77 -0.76 9.41 -9.76
C PRO A 77 -0.54 8.79 -11.16
N LEU A 78 -0.65 7.48 -11.27
CA LEU A 78 -0.58 6.77 -12.56
C LEU A 78 -1.87 7.04 -13.35
N THR A 79 -1.75 7.45 -14.60
CA THR A 79 -2.86 7.84 -15.48
C THR A 79 -2.98 6.97 -16.74
N THR A 80 -1.96 6.17 -17.07
CA THR A 80 -1.97 5.26 -18.21
C THR A 80 -1.64 3.81 -17.81
N ILE A 81 -1.94 2.87 -18.70
CA ILE A 81 -1.61 1.45 -18.51
C ILE A 81 -0.09 1.25 -18.49
N ASP A 82 0.65 1.94 -19.37
CA ASP A 82 2.11 1.82 -19.43
C ASP A 82 2.78 2.29 -18.13
N GLN A 83 2.25 3.34 -17.51
CA GLN A 83 2.71 3.80 -16.19
C GLN A 83 2.42 2.77 -15.09
N LEU A 84 1.32 2.03 -15.20
CA LEU A 84 0.99 0.95 -14.27
C LEU A 84 1.93 -0.24 -14.43
N ILE A 85 2.21 -0.65 -15.67
CA ILE A 85 3.19 -1.71 -15.97
C ILE A 85 4.57 -1.30 -15.44
N SER A 86 5.01 -0.07 -15.73
CA SER A 86 6.28 0.46 -15.24
C SER A 86 6.35 0.45 -13.70
N ALA A 87 5.26 0.82 -13.02
CA ALA A 87 5.21 0.80 -11.57
C ALA A 87 5.28 -0.64 -11.00
N ASP A 88 4.60 -1.60 -11.61
CA ASP A 88 4.67 -3.03 -11.24
C ASP A 88 6.12 -3.55 -11.42
N GLU A 89 6.77 -3.24 -12.54
CA GLU A 89 8.17 -3.63 -12.79
C GLU A 89 9.15 -3.01 -11.79
N ILE A 90 9.00 -1.72 -11.47
CA ILE A 90 9.81 -1.06 -10.43
C ILE A 90 9.62 -1.76 -9.09
N ILE A 91 8.38 -2.10 -8.71
CA ILE A 91 8.09 -2.83 -7.47
C ILE A 91 8.81 -4.18 -7.45
N ASP A 92 8.80 -4.92 -8.56
CA ASP A 92 9.45 -6.23 -8.65
C ASP A 92 10.97 -6.11 -8.49
N GLN A 93 11.61 -5.21 -9.24
CA GLN A 93 13.06 -4.99 -9.16
C GLN A 93 13.51 -4.54 -7.77
N LEU A 94 12.75 -3.62 -7.15
CA LEU A 94 13.02 -3.16 -5.79
C LEU A 94 12.78 -4.26 -4.76
N THR A 95 11.78 -5.12 -4.94
CA THR A 95 11.49 -6.23 -4.03
C THR A 95 12.62 -7.26 -4.04
N LEU A 96 13.16 -7.54 -5.23
CA LEU A 96 14.28 -8.47 -5.43
C LEU A 96 15.65 -7.88 -5.04
N ASN A 97 15.73 -6.58 -4.78
CA ASN A 97 16.99 -5.84 -4.58
C ASN A 97 17.92 -5.95 -5.80
N LEU A 98 17.36 -6.05 -7.00
CA LEU A 98 18.14 -6.06 -8.24
C LEU A 98 18.43 -4.64 -8.73
N MET A 99 17.56 -3.68 -8.37
CA MET A 99 17.74 -2.27 -8.66
C MET A 99 17.74 -1.45 -7.36
N PRO A 100 18.63 -0.46 -7.22
CA PRO A 100 19.74 -0.14 -8.13
C PRO A 100 20.79 -1.28 -8.19
N PRO A 101 21.65 -1.35 -9.23
CA PRO A 101 22.70 -2.37 -9.29
C PRO A 101 23.73 -2.16 -8.18
N SER A 102 24.50 -3.21 -7.85
CA SER A 102 25.38 -3.22 -6.68
C SER A 102 26.51 -2.19 -6.69
N ASP A 103 26.87 -1.72 -7.87
CA ASP A 103 27.86 -0.67 -8.14
C ASP A 103 27.27 0.76 -8.07
N ALA A 104 25.94 0.89 -7.99
CA ALA A 104 25.24 2.15 -7.79
C ALA A 104 24.87 2.39 -6.32
N THR A 105 24.48 3.63 -6.01
CA THR A 105 24.06 4.03 -4.67
C THR A 105 22.79 3.28 -4.25
N GLN A 106 22.89 2.50 -3.18
CA GLN A 106 21.78 1.70 -2.66
C GLN A 106 20.89 2.52 -1.70
N PRO A 107 19.56 2.45 -1.82
CA PRO A 107 18.66 3.10 -0.89
C PRO A 107 18.68 2.43 0.49
N ALA A 108 18.45 3.22 1.53
CA ALA A 108 18.25 2.67 2.86
C ALA A 108 17.00 1.77 2.89
N LYS A 109 17.03 0.70 3.72
CA LYS A 109 15.91 -0.25 3.83
C LYS A 109 14.56 0.43 4.05
N ARG A 110 14.51 1.42 4.95
CA ARG A 110 13.27 2.17 5.25
C ARG A 110 12.77 2.94 4.03
N GLU A 111 13.67 3.64 3.35
CA GLU A 111 13.33 4.43 2.16
C GLU A 111 12.81 3.56 1.01
N ARG A 112 13.44 2.40 0.77
CA ARG A 112 12.95 1.42 -0.20
C ARG A 112 11.55 0.91 0.15
N LEU A 113 11.28 0.62 1.43
CA LEU A 113 9.97 0.16 1.88
C LEU A 113 8.90 1.25 1.77
N ASP A 114 9.26 2.50 2.06
CA ASP A 114 8.36 3.66 1.90
C ASP A 114 8.01 3.86 0.42
N ALA A 115 8.99 3.78 -0.49
CA ALA A 115 8.76 3.84 -1.93
C ALA A 115 7.84 2.70 -2.42
N LEU A 116 8.12 1.45 -2.02
CA LEU A 116 7.28 0.29 -2.35
C LEU A 116 5.83 0.46 -1.87
N LYS A 117 5.63 1.00 -0.67
CA LYS A 117 4.28 1.26 -0.12
C LYS A 117 3.53 2.26 -0.98
N HIS A 118 4.15 3.37 -1.35
CA HIS A 118 3.53 4.42 -2.15
C HIS A 118 3.25 3.97 -3.60
N LEU A 119 4.17 3.22 -4.21
CA LEU A 119 3.97 2.64 -5.54
C LEU A 119 2.79 1.66 -5.55
N ARG A 120 2.72 0.74 -4.58
CA ARG A 120 1.60 -0.22 -4.45
C ARG A 120 0.27 0.49 -4.26
N SER A 121 0.22 1.52 -3.41
CA SER A 121 -0.98 2.36 -3.25
C SER A 121 -1.38 3.01 -4.58
N GLY A 122 -0.41 3.60 -5.30
CA GLY A 122 -0.67 4.23 -6.58
C GLY A 122 -1.25 3.29 -7.64
N ILE A 123 -0.82 2.01 -7.65
CA ILE A 123 -1.39 0.98 -8.52
C ILE A 123 -2.83 0.65 -8.14
N VAL A 124 -3.13 0.48 -6.85
CA VAL A 124 -4.50 0.25 -6.38
C VAL A 124 -5.41 1.42 -6.79
N ASP A 125 -4.96 2.65 -6.54
CA ASP A 125 -5.72 3.86 -6.88
C ASP A 125 -5.93 3.99 -8.40
N ALA A 126 -4.94 3.60 -9.21
CA ALA A 126 -5.04 3.63 -10.66
C ALA A 126 -6.02 2.57 -11.18
N ARG A 127 -5.95 1.34 -10.66
CA ARG A 127 -6.88 0.25 -11.01
C ARG A 127 -8.33 0.66 -10.72
N GLN A 128 -8.60 1.22 -9.54
CA GLN A 128 -9.94 1.70 -9.19
C GLN A 128 -10.45 2.80 -10.15
N ARG A 129 -9.54 3.68 -10.63
CA ARG A 129 -9.88 4.71 -11.62
C ARG A 129 -10.12 4.12 -13.03
N PHE A 130 -9.35 3.13 -13.44
CA PHE A 130 -9.56 2.46 -14.74
C PHE A 130 -10.82 1.59 -14.74
N ASP A 131 -11.14 0.95 -13.63
CA ASP A 131 -12.37 0.16 -13.48
C ASP A 131 -13.62 1.06 -13.50
N SER A 132 -13.55 2.24 -12.87
CA SER A 132 -14.67 3.19 -12.83
C SER A 132 -14.91 3.97 -14.14
N THR A 133 -13.92 4.02 -15.04
CA THR A 133 -14.02 4.73 -16.35
C THR A 133 -14.61 3.88 -17.49
N GLY A 134 -15.07 2.65 -17.21
CA GLY A 134 -15.96 1.92 -18.13
C GLY A 134 -15.27 1.01 -19.15
N GLY A 135 -14.27 0.24 -18.73
CA GLY A 135 -13.94 -1.03 -19.40
C GLY A 135 -13.30 -0.95 -20.79
N ARG A 136 -12.76 0.20 -21.19
CA ARG A 136 -11.93 0.28 -22.41
C ARG A 136 -10.49 -0.09 -22.07
N THR A 137 -10.26 -1.40 -22.12
CA THR A 137 -8.95 -2.08 -22.12
C THR A 137 -8.24 -2.14 -20.76
N VAL A 138 -8.90 -2.67 -19.73
CA VAL A 138 -8.16 -3.12 -18.53
C VAL A 138 -7.47 -4.43 -18.89
N MET A 139 -6.13 -4.41 -19.01
CA MET A 139 -5.35 -5.64 -19.04
C MET A 139 -5.56 -6.34 -17.69
N ARG A 140 -6.46 -7.34 -17.66
CA ARG A 140 -6.61 -8.23 -16.50
C ARG A 140 -5.34 -9.07 -16.40
N ARG A 141 -4.92 -9.45 -15.18
CA ARG A 141 -4.04 -10.61 -15.02
C ARG A 141 -4.71 -11.76 -15.77
N LEU A 142 -4.02 -12.35 -16.75
CA LEU A 142 -4.52 -13.54 -17.40
C LEU A 142 -4.78 -14.59 -16.32
N SER A 143 -6.00 -15.11 -16.29
CA SER A 143 -6.27 -16.32 -15.53
C SER A 143 -5.39 -17.45 -16.08
N ASN A 144 -5.04 -18.45 -15.25
CA ASN A 144 -4.23 -19.59 -15.71
C ASN A 144 -4.78 -20.19 -17.01
N ARG A 145 -6.11 -20.22 -17.18
CA ARG A 145 -6.75 -20.71 -18.41
C ARG A 145 -6.46 -19.86 -19.64
N GLU A 146 -6.40 -18.54 -19.51
CA GLU A 146 -6.07 -17.64 -20.62
C GLU A 146 -4.58 -17.69 -20.94
N TYR A 147 -3.72 -17.93 -19.93
CA TYR A 147 -2.28 -18.13 -20.11
C TYR A 147 -2.00 -19.41 -20.90
N GLU A 148 -2.62 -20.53 -20.51
CA GLU A 148 -2.52 -21.79 -21.26
C GLU A 148 -3.07 -21.68 -22.68
N ASN A 149 -4.15 -20.92 -22.89
CA ASN A 149 -4.67 -20.65 -24.23
C ASN A 149 -3.71 -19.80 -25.06
N THR A 150 -3.04 -18.80 -24.47
CA THR A 150 -2.06 -17.96 -25.17
C THR A 150 -0.85 -18.79 -25.58
N LEU A 151 -0.34 -19.63 -24.67
CA LEU A 151 0.71 -20.60 -25.00
C LEU A 151 0.25 -21.59 -26.08
N ALA A 152 -0.99 -22.07 -26.00
CA ALA A 152 -1.53 -22.99 -27.00
C ALA A 152 -1.68 -22.36 -28.38
N VAL A 153 -2.01 -21.08 -28.46
CA VAL A 153 -2.09 -20.34 -29.73
C VAL A 153 -0.69 -20.06 -30.29
N LEU A 154 0.26 -19.67 -29.44
CA LEU A 154 1.64 -19.39 -29.87
C LEU A 154 2.39 -20.65 -30.32
N PHE A 155 2.19 -21.78 -29.65
CA PHE A 155 2.88 -23.04 -29.93
C PHE A 155 2.01 -24.08 -30.64
N ASN A 156 0.79 -23.70 -31.04
CA ASN A 156 -0.22 -24.56 -31.66
C ASN A 156 -0.45 -25.91 -30.95
N ARG A 157 -0.25 -25.95 -29.62
CA ARG A 157 -0.35 -27.17 -28.79
C ARG A 157 -0.77 -26.83 -27.37
N ARG A 158 -1.78 -27.52 -26.84
CA ARG A 158 -2.22 -27.34 -25.45
C ARG A 158 -1.15 -27.86 -24.49
N VAL A 159 -0.78 -27.04 -23.51
CA VAL A 159 0.10 -27.42 -22.41
C VAL A 159 -0.80 -27.80 -21.23
N ASP A 160 -0.94 -29.10 -21.00
CA ASP A 160 -1.70 -29.59 -19.85
C ASP A 160 -0.74 -29.73 -18.65
N THR A 161 -0.83 -28.83 -17.68
CA THR A 161 0.03 -28.84 -16.47
C THR A 161 -0.40 -29.86 -15.40
N LEU A 162 -1.42 -30.70 -15.68
CA LEU A 162 -1.92 -31.74 -14.77
C LEU A 162 -1.06 -33.04 -14.74
N GLY A 163 0.15 -33.01 -15.28
CA GLY A 163 1.03 -34.19 -15.40
C GLY A 163 2.34 -34.13 -14.61
N LEU A 164 2.57 -33.13 -13.76
CA LEU A 164 3.84 -32.97 -13.02
C LEU A 164 3.68 -33.18 -11.50
N THR A 165 2.84 -34.11 -11.09
CA THR A 165 2.96 -34.76 -9.78
C THR A 165 3.56 -36.14 -9.99
N SER A 166 4.87 -36.26 -9.76
CA SER A 166 5.48 -37.51 -9.31
C SER A 166 5.65 -37.43 -7.81
#